data_AF-A0A116L9R3-F1
#
_entry.id   AF-A0A116L9R3-F1
#
_cell.length_a   1.000
_cell.length_b   1.000
_cell.length_c   1.000
_cell.angle_alpha   90.00
_cell.angle_beta   90.00
_cell.angle_gamma   90.00
#
_symmetry.space_group_name_H-M   'P 1'
#
loop_
_entity.id
_entity.type
_entity.pdbx_description
1 polymer ?
#
loop_
_entity_poly.entity_id
_entity_poly.type
_entity_poly.pdbx_seq_one_letter_code
_entity_poly.pdbx_strand_id
1 'polypeptide(L)'
;MTFGNLIAFYKLQKSQVKSEIVSELTGIPVELVSDDFKSLIINILYFLLAYRNRCAHLGRVFNFETTKNKIHYNKLFHDRMKITESEYKQGKGQFGLATLVSSLSWFSTTGEIYQVVTILNFKIQEAINNYLKLYPADKDFIYNQLGGDLIPII
;
A
#
# COMPACT_ATOMS: atom_id res chain seq x y z
N MET A 1 18.35 12.83 6.09
CA MET A 1 17.22 13.21 5.19
C MET A 1 15.95 12.54 5.69
N THR A 2 14.81 13.24 5.81
CA THR A 2 13.55 12.63 6.27
C THR A 2 12.74 12.08 5.09
N PHE A 3 11.79 11.17 5.35
CA PHE A 3 10.89 10.66 4.30
C PHE A 3 10.00 11.76 3.71
N GLY A 4 9.58 12.74 4.52
CA GLY A 4 8.88 13.93 4.03
C GLY A 4 9.72 14.77 3.07
N ASN A 5 11.03 14.91 3.33
CA ASN A 5 11.93 15.63 2.43
C ASN A 5 12.08 14.91 1.09
N LEU A 6 12.13 13.57 1.08
CA LEU A 6 12.16 12.78 -0.15
C LEU A 6 10.92 13.02 -1.02
N ILE A 7 9.74 13.04 -0.40
CA ILE A 7 8.48 13.36 -1.09
C ILE A 7 8.51 14.77 -1.68
N ALA A 8 9.02 15.75 -0.92
CA ALA A 8 9.17 17.12 -1.40
C ALA A 8 10.13 17.20 -2.60
N PHE A 9 11.27 16.51 -2.55
CA PHE A 9 12.22 16.46 -3.67
C PHE A 9 11.59 15.88 -4.93
N TYR A 10 10.84 14.78 -4.84
CA TYR A 10 10.11 14.22 -5.97
C TYR A 10 9.13 15.25 -6.57
N LYS A 11 8.35 15.95 -5.74
CA LYS A 11 7.36 16.93 -6.21
C LYS A 11 7.98 18.09 -6.99
N LEU A 12 9.19 18.51 -6.64
CA LEU A 12 9.91 19.61 -7.29
C LEU A 12 10.51 19.23 -8.65
N GLN A 13 10.61 17.92 -8.97
CA GLN A 13 11.17 17.48 -10.24
C GLN A 13 10.28 17.84 -11.45
N LYS A 14 10.92 17.97 -12.61
CA LYS A 14 10.23 18.10 -13.91
C LYS A 14 9.46 16.81 -14.23
N SER A 15 8.41 16.90 -15.06
CA SER A 15 7.53 15.75 -15.36
C SER A 15 8.27 14.53 -15.94
N GLN A 16 9.26 14.76 -16.81
CA GLN A 16 10.10 13.69 -17.36
C GLN A 16 10.89 12.97 -16.27
N VAL A 17 11.59 13.72 -15.42
CA VAL A 17 12.37 13.17 -14.28
C VAL A 17 11.46 12.42 -13.29
N LYS A 18 10.23 12.91 -13.05
CA LYS A 18 9.26 12.17 -12.23
C LYS A 18 8.91 10.82 -12.82
N SER A 19 8.82 10.74 -14.15
CA SER A 19 8.48 9.49 -14.85
C SER A 19 9.62 8.49 -14.73
N GLU A 20 10.87 8.94 -14.88
CA GLU A 20 12.09 8.15 -14.65
C GLU A 20 12.17 7.64 -13.20
N ILE A 21 11.93 8.51 -12.21
CA ILE A 21 11.91 8.11 -10.79
C ILE A 21 10.83 7.05 -10.53
N VAL A 22 9.62 7.23 -11.05
CA VAL A 22 8.54 6.24 -10.88
C VAL A 22 8.91 4.92 -11.54
N SER A 23 9.51 4.97 -12.74
CA SER A 23 9.98 3.78 -13.44
C SER A 23 11.00 3.01 -12.61
N GLU A 24 12.00 3.70 -12.05
CA GLU A 24 13.02 3.10 -11.18
C GLU A 24 12.41 2.52 -9.90
N LEU A 25 11.52 3.25 -9.24
CA LEU A 25 10.89 2.83 -7.99
C LEU A 25 9.99 1.60 -8.16
N THR A 26 9.38 1.43 -9.33
CA THR A 26 8.32 0.44 -9.56
C THR A 26 8.70 -0.64 -10.56
N GLY A 27 9.86 -0.53 -11.21
CA GLY A 27 10.28 -1.41 -12.30
C GLY A 27 9.41 -1.34 -13.56
N ILE A 28 8.43 -0.43 -13.62
CA ILE A 28 7.54 -0.26 -14.77
C ILE A 28 8.27 0.57 -15.84
N PRO A 29 8.29 0.13 -17.11
CA PRO A 29 8.91 0.90 -18.20
C PRO A 29 8.43 2.35 -18.24
N VAL A 30 9.35 3.30 -18.45
CA VAL A 30 9.05 4.74 -18.38
C VAL A 30 7.96 5.17 -19.37
N GLU A 31 7.86 4.46 -20.50
CA GLU A 31 6.85 4.68 -21.54
C GLU A 31 5.42 4.36 -21.06
N LEU A 32 5.29 3.52 -20.03
CA LEU A 32 4.01 3.15 -19.42
C LEU A 32 3.66 4.04 -18.21
N VAL A 33 4.52 4.98 -17.82
CA VAL A 33 4.31 5.85 -16.67
C VAL A 33 3.41 7.04 -17.05
N SER A 34 2.10 6.88 -16.81
CA SER A 34 1.11 7.94 -17.01
C SER A 34 1.09 8.99 -15.88
N ASP A 35 0.42 10.13 -16.12
CA ASP A 35 0.18 11.15 -15.09
C ASP A 35 -0.69 10.61 -13.93
N ASP A 36 -1.67 9.75 -14.25
CA ASP A 36 -2.47 9.05 -13.24
C ASP A 36 -1.61 8.11 -12.40
N PHE A 37 -0.63 7.44 -13.01
CA PHE A 37 0.27 6.56 -12.28
C PHE A 37 1.25 7.35 -11.39
N LYS A 38 1.79 8.47 -11.87
CA LYS A 38 2.57 9.41 -11.03
C LYS A 38 1.75 9.93 -9.84
N SER A 39 0.46 10.20 -10.06
CA SER A 39 -0.49 10.63 -9.03
C SER A 39 -0.78 9.52 -8.00
N LEU A 40 -0.86 8.27 -8.44
CA LEU A 40 -0.94 7.11 -7.56
C LEU A 40 0.31 6.98 -6.69
N ILE A 41 1.51 7.05 -7.29
CA ILE A 41 2.76 6.87 -6.53
C ILE A 41 2.93 7.96 -5.47
N ILE A 42 2.66 9.23 -5.79
CA ILE A 42 2.73 10.29 -4.77
C ILE A 42 1.72 10.06 -3.63
N ASN A 43 0.52 9.56 -3.95
CA ASN A 43 -0.48 9.23 -2.95
C ASN A 43 -0.02 8.07 -2.04
N ILE A 44 0.55 7.01 -2.63
CA ILE A 44 1.18 5.90 -1.89
C ILE A 44 2.29 6.43 -0.96
N LEU A 45 3.18 7.30 -1.43
CA LEU A 45 4.26 7.84 -0.59
C LEU A 45 3.73 8.62 0.63
N TYR A 46 2.68 9.43 0.46
CA TYR A 46 2.04 10.11 1.59
C TYR A 46 1.32 9.14 2.54
N PHE A 47 0.72 8.07 2.01
CA PHE A 47 0.12 7.01 2.81
C PHE A 47 1.18 6.27 3.65
N LEU A 48 2.31 5.89 3.04
CA LEU A 48 3.45 5.29 3.75
C LEU A 48 4.05 6.24 4.80
N LEU A 49 4.08 7.55 4.54
CA LEU A 49 4.51 8.54 5.52
C LEU A 49 3.58 8.54 6.76
N ALA A 50 2.27 8.40 6.57
CA ALA A 50 1.32 8.31 7.68
C ALA A 50 1.59 7.07 8.54
N TYR A 51 1.81 5.91 7.91
CA TYR A 51 2.16 4.66 8.60
C TYR A 51 3.48 4.76 9.34
N ARG A 52 4.54 5.28 8.71
CA ARG A 52 5.83 5.51 9.36
C ARG A 52 5.67 6.37 10.61
N ASN A 53 4.94 7.48 10.51
CA ASN A 53 4.70 8.37 11.65
C ASN A 53 3.88 7.66 12.74
N ARG A 54 2.87 6.87 12.37
CA ARG A 54 2.10 6.05 13.32
C ARG A 54 2.98 5.10 14.12
N CYS A 55 3.89 4.39 13.45
CA CYS A 55 4.86 3.49 14.11
C CYS A 55 5.80 4.25 15.05
N ALA A 56 6.29 5.43 14.65
CA ALA A 56 7.17 6.24 15.49
C ALA A 56 6.49 6.73 16.78
N HIS A 57 5.17 6.86 16.77
CA HIS A 57 4.35 7.18 17.95
C HIS A 57 3.84 5.94 18.70
N LEU A 58 4.43 4.75 18.45
CA LEU A 58 4.05 3.47 19.08
C LEU A 58 2.56 3.12 18.91
N GLY A 59 1.93 3.60 17.84
CA GLY A 59 0.53 3.34 17.57
C GLY A 59 0.28 1.94 17.01
N ARG A 60 -0.94 1.42 17.21
CA ARG A 60 -1.40 0.20 16.52
C ARG A 60 -1.46 0.46 15.02
N VAL A 61 -0.91 -0.50 14.26
CA VAL A 61 -0.69 -0.40 12.80
C VAL A 61 -1.72 -1.21 12.02
N PHE A 62 -2.14 -2.37 12.55
CA PHE A 62 -2.96 -3.33 11.80
C PHE A 62 -4.34 -2.79 11.41
N ASN A 63 -4.95 -1.97 12.27
CA ASN A 63 -6.22 -1.27 12.04
C ASN A 63 -6.04 0.25 11.97
N PHE A 64 -4.88 0.72 11.48
CA PHE A 64 -4.62 2.15 11.37
C PHE A 64 -5.46 2.77 10.25
N GLU A 65 -6.17 3.83 10.61
CA GLU A 65 -6.97 4.64 9.70
C GLU A 65 -6.33 6.01 9.49
N THR A 66 -6.41 6.52 8.27
CA THR A 66 -6.00 7.90 7.95
C THR A 66 -7.01 8.50 6.99
N THR A 67 -7.46 9.72 7.28
CA THR A 67 -8.38 10.46 6.40
C THR A 67 -7.62 11.37 5.44
N LYS A 68 -6.56 12.04 5.95
CA LYS A 68 -5.75 12.99 5.19
C LYS A 68 -4.87 12.33 4.14
N ASN A 69 -4.26 11.18 4.47
CA ASN A 69 -3.29 10.51 3.61
C ASN A 69 -3.82 9.17 3.09
N LYS A 70 -5.15 8.98 3.02
CA LYS A 70 -5.73 7.74 2.48
C LYS A 70 -5.35 7.51 1.03
N ILE A 71 -5.42 6.27 0.59
CA ILE A 71 -5.35 5.96 -0.83
C ILE A 71 -6.63 6.44 -1.51
N HIS A 72 -6.49 7.24 -2.56
CA HIS A 72 -7.58 7.68 -3.41
C HIS A 72 -7.92 6.60 -4.42
N TYR A 73 -9.19 6.55 -4.85
CA TYR A 73 -9.60 5.61 -5.87
C TYR A 73 -8.73 5.77 -7.12
N ASN A 74 -8.12 4.68 -7.51
CA ASN A 74 -7.34 4.54 -8.71
C ASN A 74 -7.62 3.14 -9.24
N LYS A 75 -8.13 3.06 -10.47
CA LYS A 75 -8.60 1.80 -11.04
C LYS A 75 -7.50 0.72 -11.03
N LEU A 76 -6.30 1.07 -11.47
CA LEU A 76 -5.17 0.15 -11.52
C LEU A 76 -4.79 -0.39 -10.12
N PHE A 77 -4.78 0.48 -9.11
CA PHE A 77 -4.53 0.08 -7.72
C PHE A 77 -5.61 -0.84 -7.16
N HIS A 78 -6.87 -0.46 -7.31
CA HIS A 78 -7.99 -1.15 -6.66
C HIS A 78 -8.38 -2.44 -7.41
N ASP A 79 -8.18 -2.51 -8.72
CA ASP A 79 -8.32 -3.75 -9.48
C ASP A 79 -7.33 -4.82 -8.99
N ARG A 80 -6.07 -4.45 -8.71
CA ARG A 80 -5.09 -5.36 -8.08
C ARG A 80 -5.55 -5.82 -6.70
N MET A 81 -6.30 -4.97 -6.00
CA MET A 81 -6.93 -5.28 -4.72
C MET A 81 -8.26 -6.05 -4.85
N LYS A 82 -8.74 -6.34 -6.07
CA LYS A 82 -10.08 -6.88 -6.32
C LYS A 82 -11.21 -6.04 -5.66
N ILE A 83 -11.01 -4.73 -5.59
CA ILE A 83 -11.96 -3.77 -5.00
C ILE A 83 -12.60 -2.95 -6.12
N THR A 84 -13.92 -2.98 -6.17
CA THR A 84 -14.70 -2.14 -7.09
C THR A 84 -14.79 -0.69 -6.60
N GLU A 85 -15.15 0.24 -7.49
CA GLU A 85 -15.38 1.64 -7.08
C GLU A 85 -16.53 1.76 -6.06
N SER A 86 -17.56 0.91 -6.16
CA SER A 86 -18.68 0.90 -5.21
C SER A 86 -18.22 0.47 -3.82
N GLU A 87 -17.39 -0.57 -3.73
CA GLU A 87 -16.79 -1.00 -2.47
C GLU A 87 -15.80 0.01 -1.90
N TYR A 88 -15.03 0.68 -2.75
CA TYR A 88 -14.17 1.78 -2.32
C TYR A 88 -14.98 2.91 -1.67
N LYS A 89 -16.14 3.26 -2.23
CA LYS A 89 -17.06 4.26 -1.65
C LYS A 89 -17.57 3.86 -0.27
N GLN A 90 -17.59 2.56 0.05
CA GLN A 90 -17.92 2.01 1.37
C GLN A 90 -16.73 1.97 2.33
N GLY A 91 -15.54 2.42 1.90
CA GLY A 91 -14.33 2.49 2.74
C GLY A 91 -13.26 1.43 2.42
N LYS A 92 -13.56 0.42 1.60
CA LYS A 92 -12.59 -0.65 1.28
C LYS A 92 -11.40 -0.08 0.50
N GLY A 93 -10.18 -0.52 0.84
CA GLY A 93 -8.96 -0.13 0.11
C GLY A 93 -8.49 1.30 0.36
N GLN A 94 -9.12 2.06 1.28
CA GLN A 94 -8.69 3.43 1.60
C GLN A 94 -7.49 3.46 2.57
N PHE A 95 -7.43 2.51 3.49
CA PHE A 95 -6.42 2.38 4.54
C PHE A 95 -6.43 0.95 5.11
N GLY A 96 -5.72 0.70 6.21
CA GLY A 96 -5.61 -0.63 6.81
C GLY A 96 -4.41 -1.43 6.31
N LEU A 97 -4.11 -2.53 7.00
CA LEU A 97 -2.94 -3.36 6.71
C LEU A 97 -2.98 -3.96 5.30
N ALA A 98 -4.15 -4.36 4.79
CA ALA A 98 -4.28 -4.87 3.42
C ALA A 98 -3.89 -3.82 2.36
N THR A 99 -4.32 -2.58 2.57
CA THR A 99 -3.96 -1.44 1.72
C THR A 99 -2.48 -1.09 1.86
N LEU A 100 -1.88 -1.22 3.05
CA LEU A 100 -0.43 -1.05 3.27
C LEU A 100 0.38 -2.08 2.49
N VAL A 101 0.06 -3.37 2.62
CA VAL A 101 0.76 -4.45 1.91
C VAL A 101 0.63 -4.26 0.40
N SER A 102 -0.57 -3.93 -0.08
CA SER A 102 -0.82 -3.62 -1.50
C SER A 102 -0.01 -2.41 -1.98
N SER A 103 0.07 -1.35 -1.17
CA SER A 103 0.87 -0.15 -1.46
C SER A 103 2.37 -0.47 -1.56
N LEU A 104 2.89 -1.27 -0.65
CA LEU A 104 4.29 -1.69 -0.65
C LEU A 104 4.64 -2.59 -1.85
N SER A 105 3.68 -3.39 -2.31
CA SER A 105 3.84 -4.27 -3.49
C SER A 105 4.00 -3.53 -4.83
N TRP A 106 3.89 -2.20 -4.84
CA TRP A 106 4.22 -1.38 -6.02
C TRP A 106 5.72 -1.17 -6.19
N PHE A 107 6.50 -1.35 -5.11
CA PHE A 107 7.96 -1.20 -5.11
C PHE A 107 8.67 -2.57 -5.08
N SER A 108 7.90 -3.66 -5.13
CA SER A 108 8.40 -5.02 -4.94
C SER A 108 8.90 -5.66 -6.25
N THR A 109 9.26 -4.88 -7.26
CA THR A 109 9.63 -5.42 -8.58
C THR A 109 11.14 -5.57 -8.76
N THR A 110 11.94 -5.02 -7.85
CA THR A 110 13.41 -5.09 -7.89
C THR A 110 14.01 -5.23 -6.48
N GLY A 111 15.16 -5.92 -6.38
CA GLY A 111 16.03 -5.90 -5.20
C GLY A 111 15.47 -6.54 -3.91
N GLU A 112 16.06 -6.16 -2.77
CA GLU A 112 15.74 -6.68 -1.43
C GLU A 112 14.31 -6.32 -0.96
N ILE A 113 13.72 -5.25 -1.50
CA ILE A 113 12.37 -4.79 -1.16
C ILE A 113 11.32 -5.84 -1.52
N TYR A 114 11.48 -6.52 -2.65
CA TYR A 114 10.60 -7.63 -3.03
C TYR A 114 10.52 -8.70 -1.94
N GLN A 115 11.67 -9.08 -1.38
CA GLN A 115 11.74 -10.10 -0.34
C GLN A 115 11.05 -9.63 0.94
N VAL A 116 11.28 -8.38 1.35
CA VAL A 116 10.66 -7.83 2.57
C VAL A 116 9.15 -7.79 2.49
N VAL A 117 8.57 -7.30 1.39
CA VAL A 117 7.11 -7.21 1.25
C VAL A 117 6.47 -8.59 1.15
N THR A 118 7.13 -9.53 0.45
CA THR A 118 6.68 -10.92 0.32
C THR A 118 6.70 -11.64 1.68
N ILE A 119 7.81 -11.52 2.43
CA ILE A 119 7.93 -12.09 3.78
C ILE A 119 6.90 -11.50 4.71
N LEU A 120 6.68 -10.17 4.66
CA LEU A 120 5.66 -9.51 5.47
C LEU A 120 4.27 -10.07 5.18
N ASN A 121 3.88 -10.15 3.91
CA ASN A 121 2.58 -10.70 3.51
C ASN A 121 2.43 -12.16 3.96
N PHE A 122 3.44 -13.00 3.71
CA PHE A 122 3.46 -14.39 4.13
C PHE A 122 3.30 -14.54 5.64
N LYS A 123 4.04 -13.74 6.43
CA LYS A 123 4.00 -13.82 7.90
C LYS A 123 2.67 -13.35 8.48
N ILE A 124 2.06 -12.33 7.90
CA ILE A 124 0.71 -11.91 8.31
C ILE A 124 -0.31 -13.00 7.98
N GLN A 125 -0.26 -13.56 6.76
CA GLN A 125 -1.16 -14.65 6.36
C GLN A 125 -0.97 -15.90 7.22
N GLU A 126 0.27 -16.30 7.51
CA GLU A 126 0.60 -17.42 8.40
C GLU A 126 0.00 -17.21 9.79
N ALA A 127 0.16 -16.02 10.37
CA ALA A 127 -0.41 -15.69 11.68
C ALA A 127 -1.94 -15.76 11.70
N ILE A 128 -2.60 -15.19 10.68
CA ILE A 128 -4.07 -15.24 10.55
C ILE A 128 -4.55 -16.68 10.38
N ASN A 129 -3.93 -17.44 9.47
CA ASN A 129 -4.32 -18.82 9.19
C ASN A 129 -4.16 -19.71 10.43
N ASN A 130 -3.07 -19.53 11.18
CA ASN A 130 -2.86 -20.28 12.42
C ASN A 130 -3.89 -19.92 13.49
N TYR A 131 -4.29 -18.64 13.58
CA TYR A 131 -5.36 -18.22 14.49
C TYR A 131 -6.73 -18.78 14.08
N LEU A 132 -7.09 -18.67 12.80
CA LEU A 132 -8.40 -19.11 12.29
C LEU A 132 -8.60 -20.63 12.31
N LYS A 133 -7.51 -21.42 12.39
CA LYS A 133 -7.60 -22.86 12.68
C LYS A 133 -8.25 -23.12 14.05
N LEU A 134 -8.03 -22.23 15.02
CA LEU A 134 -8.57 -22.34 16.37
C LEU A 134 -9.92 -21.62 16.49
N TYR A 135 -10.08 -20.49 15.80
CA TYR A 135 -11.25 -19.61 15.90
C TYR A 135 -11.79 -19.25 14.51
N PRO A 136 -12.41 -20.19 13.78
CA PRO A 136 -12.85 -19.96 12.41
C PRO A 136 -13.96 -18.90 12.28
N ALA A 137 -14.77 -18.70 13.33
CA ALA A 137 -15.84 -17.71 13.34
C ALA A 137 -15.35 -16.25 13.30
N ASP A 138 -14.09 -16.00 13.67
CA ASP A 138 -13.52 -14.64 13.75
C ASP A 138 -12.99 -14.13 12.41
N LYS A 139 -13.13 -14.93 11.34
CA LYS A 139 -12.61 -14.62 10.00
C LYS A 139 -13.02 -13.23 9.52
N ASP A 140 -14.32 -12.97 9.47
CA ASP A 140 -14.85 -11.71 8.95
C ASP A 140 -14.45 -10.53 9.84
N PHE A 141 -14.42 -10.73 11.16
CA PHE A 141 -13.96 -9.71 12.11
C PHE A 141 -12.50 -9.33 11.83
N ILE A 142 -11.61 -10.32 11.67
CA ILE A 142 -10.19 -10.07 11.41
C ILE A 142 -10.00 -9.32 10.10
N TYR A 143 -10.58 -9.79 9.00
CA TYR A 143 -10.41 -9.13 7.70
C TYR A 143 -10.97 -7.70 7.69
N ASN A 144 -12.06 -7.45 8.42
CA ASN A 144 -12.56 -6.10 8.63
C ASN A 144 -11.56 -5.22 9.38
N GLN A 145 -10.91 -5.72 10.44
CA GLN A 145 -9.87 -4.98 11.17
C GLN A 145 -8.62 -4.69 10.33
N LEU A 146 -8.32 -5.53 9.34
CA LEU A 146 -7.17 -5.37 8.45
C LEU A 146 -7.44 -4.44 7.26
N GLY A 147 -8.70 -4.04 7.05
CA GLY A 147 -9.12 -3.24 5.91
C GLY A 147 -9.36 -4.05 4.63
N GLY A 148 -9.60 -5.36 4.75
CA GLY A 148 -9.92 -6.27 3.65
C GLY A 148 -9.04 -7.52 3.60
N ASP A 149 -9.25 -8.32 2.57
CA ASP A 149 -8.46 -9.52 2.31
C ASP A 149 -7.00 -9.18 1.98
N LEU A 150 -6.07 -9.99 2.49
CA LEU A 150 -4.67 -9.93 2.09
C LEU A 150 -4.52 -10.68 0.78
N ILE A 151 -4.12 -9.98 -0.27
CA ILE A 151 -3.87 -10.60 -1.56
C ILE A 151 -2.44 -11.14 -1.57
N PRO A 152 -2.24 -12.42 -1.94
CA PRO A 152 -0.91 -12.96 -2.15
C PRO A 152 -0.12 -12.09 -3.14
N ILE A 153 1.10 -11.72 -2.75
CA ILE A 153 2.05 -11.08 -3.64
C ILE A 153 2.80 -12.24 -4.28
N ILE A 154 2.56 -12.44 -5.58
CA ILE A 154 3.19 -13.46 -6.42
C ILE A 154 4.30 -12.79 -7.22
#